data_AF-A0A9J7L3C7-F1
#
_entry.id   AF-A0A9J7L3C7-F1
#
_cell.length_a   1.000
_cell.length_b   1.000
_cell.length_c   1.000
_cell.angle_alpha   90.00
_cell.angle_beta   90.00
_cell.angle_gamma   90.00
#
_symmetry.space_group_name_H-M   'P 1'
#
loop_
_entity.id
_entity.type
_entity.pdbx_description
1 polymer ?
#
loop_
_entity_poly.entity_id
_entity_poly.type
_entity_poly.pdbx_seq_one_letter_code
_entity_poly.pdbx_strand_id
1 'polypeptide(L)'
;MAMNVERSTCVDLYKFADVFSLDNVRKACLRWMTRHFTEVASSEEFCGLSLNQLTEIISHDELDVKEETTVWEAVVRWVQHSREDRLHHLPSILPHIRYSLLTSDDTAAILEHPLVREDPGSSEVIKNVVHRGASNIKPRFGIGAEEMALFIQARSNRMQGINPRLGKYFSCSLAEIPPIVSATVTSDNEIYVLTAKSKDQLFLLLYNQMKGVWEQKSVVERLPGSLCHQYLLAVDGHLYYFCCNWTNPSQIITLKKYDRNTIEWQDCSQLKTNISYMEPAVSNGCLYLLSSTELHCYSPKEDRWFKRAPLTDSTDMFWTSIALGTEIFHSDLDFTSVSVYDTDANRWQKLPAGKSALEAEDRKYRANLFVLENQLHVYLNTQEPDYRQVLVFDRCEGVWREMDVTLPDNLVWICSPVVARVYLPGVLGRCANTQRTADAGDRAV
;
A
#
# COMPACT_ATOMS: atom_id res chain seq x y z
N MET A 1 20.51 -17.97 12.17
CA MET A 1 19.19 -18.61 12.35
C MET A 1 18.15 -17.60 11.89
N ALA A 2 17.40 -17.94 10.84
CA ALA A 2 16.40 -17.08 10.23
C ALA A 2 15.19 -16.94 11.15
N MET A 3 14.67 -15.73 11.33
CA MET A 3 13.35 -15.52 11.92
C MET A 3 12.41 -15.05 10.82
N ASN A 4 11.83 -16.01 10.12
CA ASN A 4 10.59 -15.77 9.38
C ASN A 4 9.49 -15.69 10.43
N VAL A 5 9.02 -14.49 10.74
CA VAL A 5 7.90 -14.30 11.66
C VAL A 5 6.62 -14.64 10.87
N GLU A 6 6.20 -15.91 10.94
CA GLU A 6 4.90 -16.30 10.40
C GLU A 6 3.77 -15.63 11.19
N ARG A 7 2.68 -15.29 10.49
CA ARG A 7 1.55 -14.50 11.03
C ARG A 7 0.96 -15.11 12.31
N SER A 8 1.02 -16.43 12.46
CA SER A 8 0.50 -17.21 13.58
C SER A 8 1.45 -17.36 14.77
N THR A 9 2.72 -16.91 14.67
CA THR A 9 3.73 -17.12 15.74
C THR A 9 4.27 -15.82 16.32
N CYS A 10 3.87 -14.66 15.80
CA CYS A 10 4.46 -13.37 16.19
C CYS A 10 4.27 -13.04 17.67
N VAL A 11 3.08 -13.31 18.22
CA VAL A 11 2.77 -13.04 19.63
C VAL A 11 3.61 -13.90 20.57
N ASP A 12 3.76 -15.19 20.27
CA ASP A 12 4.56 -16.10 21.09
C ASP A 12 6.05 -15.84 20.94
N LEU A 13 6.51 -15.49 19.74
CA LEU A 13 7.88 -15.04 19.52
C LEU A 13 8.17 -13.74 20.28
N TYR A 14 7.21 -12.82 20.35
CA TYR A 14 7.32 -11.62 21.17
C TYR A 14 7.41 -11.96 22.67
N LYS A 15 6.53 -12.84 23.19
CA LYS A 15 6.60 -13.31 24.59
C LYS A 15 7.97 -13.94 24.88
N PHE A 16 8.45 -14.79 23.98
CA PHE A 16 9.77 -15.41 24.09
C PHE A 16 10.88 -14.36 24.08
N ALA A 17 10.87 -13.45 23.12
CA ALA A 17 11.88 -12.40 23.01
C ALA A 17 11.90 -11.46 24.22
N ASP A 18 10.75 -11.19 24.83
CA ASP A 18 10.64 -10.38 26.05
C ASP A 18 11.24 -11.11 27.26
N VAL A 19 10.91 -12.39 27.45
CA VAL A 19 11.47 -13.23 28.53
C VAL A 19 12.99 -13.36 28.42
N PHE A 20 13.51 -13.55 27.21
CA PHE A 20 14.95 -13.71 26.94
C PHE A 20 15.69 -12.40 26.64
N SER A 21 15.02 -11.24 26.77
CA SER A 21 15.60 -9.91 26.52
C SER A 21 16.25 -9.77 25.12
N LEU A 22 15.65 -10.39 24.11
CA LEU A 22 16.07 -10.30 22.71
C LEU A 22 15.49 -9.04 22.07
N ASP A 23 16.06 -7.88 22.39
CA ASP A 23 15.49 -6.57 22.03
C ASP A 23 15.19 -6.38 20.54
N ASN A 24 16.07 -6.85 19.66
CA ASN A 24 15.88 -6.72 18.21
C ASN A 24 14.66 -7.53 17.74
N VAL A 25 14.47 -8.73 18.27
CA VAL A 25 13.34 -9.61 17.95
C VAL A 25 12.07 -9.03 18.55
N ARG A 26 12.11 -8.58 19.82
CA ARG A 26 10.98 -7.94 20.50
C ARG A 26 10.48 -6.72 19.73
N LYS A 27 11.38 -5.81 19.34
CA LYS A 27 11.03 -4.61 18.54
C LYS A 27 10.47 -4.97 17.17
N ALA A 28 11.01 -6.01 16.51
CA ALA A 28 10.52 -6.46 15.22
C ALA A 28 9.10 -7.04 15.33
N CYS A 29 8.84 -7.86 16.36
CA CYS A 29 7.51 -8.43 16.61
C CYS A 29 6.52 -7.34 17.02
N LEU A 30 6.92 -6.41 17.90
CA LEU A 30 6.07 -5.29 18.32
C LEU A 30 5.64 -4.45 17.11
N ARG A 31 6.58 -4.08 16.23
CA ARG A 31 6.26 -3.33 15.00
C ARG A 31 5.29 -4.09 14.09
N TRP A 32 5.41 -5.42 14.03
CA TRP A 32 4.48 -6.24 13.25
C TRP A 32 3.09 -6.27 13.91
N MET A 33 3.03 -6.52 15.21
CA MET A 33 1.77 -6.55 15.96
C MET A 33 1.05 -5.21 15.93
N THR A 34 1.78 -4.08 15.97
CA THR A 34 1.14 -2.76 15.90
C THR A 34 0.53 -2.50 14.53
N ARG A 35 1.14 -2.99 13.44
CA ARG A 35 0.60 -2.87 12.06
C ARG A 35 -0.58 -3.80 11.78
N HIS A 36 -0.62 -4.95 12.43
CA HIS A 36 -1.69 -5.94 12.29
C HIS A 36 -2.56 -6.03 13.54
N PHE A 37 -2.71 -4.92 14.27
CA PHE A 37 -3.28 -4.95 15.62
C PHE A 37 -4.69 -5.53 15.65
N THR A 38 -5.56 -5.17 14.70
CA THR A 38 -6.94 -5.69 14.64
C THR A 38 -7.00 -7.22 14.53
N GLU A 39 -6.12 -7.81 13.71
CA GLU A 39 -6.02 -9.27 13.55
C GLU A 39 -5.44 -9.90 14.82
N VAL A 40 -4.37 -9.31 15.35
CA VAL A 40 -3.69 -9.80 16.56
C VAL A 40 -4.60 -9.72 17.79
N ALA A 41 -5.32 -8.61 17.98
CA ALA A 41 -6.26 -8.43 19.09
C ALA A 41 -7.40 -9.45 19.10
N SER A 42 -7.77 -9.96 17.92
CA SER A 42 -8.81 -10.99 17.76
C SER A 42 -8.30 -12.41 18.04
N SER A 43 -6.98 -12.61 18.03
CA SER A 43 -6.33 -13.92 18.25
C SER A 43 -6.47 -14.43 19.69
N GLU A 44 -6.28 -15.73 19.90
CA GLU A 44 -6.26 -16.32 21.25
C GLU A 44 -4.92 -16.05 21.96
N GLU A 45 -3.84 -15.99 21.19
CA GLU A 45 -2.48 -15.75 21.66
C GLU A 45 -2.36 -14.39 22.36
N PHE A 46 -3.12 -13.39 21.89
CA PHE A 46 -3.23 -12.06 22.50
C PHE A 46 -3.80 -12.11 23.93
N CYS A 47 -4.78 -12.98 24.20
CA CYS A 47 -5.31 -13.17 25.55
C CYS A 47 -4.28 -13.75 26.52
N GLY A 48 -3.24 -14.40 26.01
CA GLY A 48 -2.11 -14.91 26.78
C GLY A 48 -1.02 -13.89 27.12
N LEU A 49 -1.15 -12.62 26.72
CA LEU A 49 -0.19 -11.57 27.06
C LEU A 49 -0.23 -11.23 28.55
N SER A 50 0.92 -10.89 29.13
CA SER A 50 0.99 -10.31 30.48
C SER A 50 0.49 -8.86 30.48
N LEU A 51 0.20 -8.30 31.67
CA LEU A 51 -0.20 -6.90 31.83
C LEU A 51 0.81 -5.94 31.20
N ASN A 52 2.11 -6.13 31.47
CA ASN A 52 3.16 -5.24 30.97
C ASN A 52 3.23 -5.28 29.44
N GLN A 53 3.11 -6.47 28.86
CA GLN A 53 3.13 -6.70 27.42
C GLN A 53 1.92 -6.07 26.72
N LEU A 54 0.72 -6.28 27.27
CA LEU A 54 -0.50 -5.65 26.76
C LEU A 54 -0.35 -4.12 26.80
N THR A 55 0.04 -3.57 27.95
CA THR A 55 0.22 -2.13 28.15
C THR A 55 1.25 -1.55 27.18
N GLU A 56 2.38 -2.23 26.95
CA GLU A 56 3.36 -1.82 25.94
C GLU A 56 2.72 -1.72 24.56
N ILE A 57 2.00 -2.75 24.11
CA ILE A 57 1.36 -2.78 22.80
C ILE A 57 0.31 -1.68 22.66
N ILE A 58 -0.65 -1.57 23.59
CA ILE A 58 -1.75 -0.60 23.48
C ILE A 58 -1.29 0.85 23.69
N SER A 59 -0.12 1.08 24.29
CA SER A 59 0.43 2.43 24.47
C SER A 59 1.04 2.99 23.18
N HIS A 60 1.33 2.15 22.18
CA HIS A 60 2.15 2.52 21.03
C HIS A 60 1.43 3.45 20.03
N ASP A 61 2.06 4.56 19.62
CA ASP A 61 1.51 5.51 18.64
C ASP A 61 1.23 4.88 17.27
N GLU A 62 2.04 3.90 16.87
CA GLU A 62 2.01 3.26 15.55
C GLU A 62 0.99 2.11 15.44
N LEU A 63 0.07 1.98 16.40
CA LEU A 63 -1.04 1.03 16.27
C LEU A 63 -1.91 1.38 15.05
N ASP A 64 -2.11 0.41 14.19
CA ASP A 64 -2.98 0.53 13.03
C ASP A 64 -4.41 0.12 13.40
N VAL A 65 -5.17 1.10 13.89
CA VAL A 65 -6.60 0.98 14.19
C VAL A 65 -7.37 2.09 13.49
N LYS A 66 -8.58 1.78 13.03
CA LYS A 66 -9.46 2.77 12.40
C LYS A 66 -10.10 3.71 13.43
N GLU A 67 -10.29 3.20 14.65
CA GLU A 67 -10.99 3.84 15.76
C GLU A 67 -10.42 3.34 17.09
N GLU A 68 -10.52 4.14 18.16
CA GLU A 68 -10.03 3.75 19.49
C GLU A 68 -10.93 2.73 20.20
N THR A 69 -12.18 2.58 19.75
CA THR A 69 -13.09 1.54 20.22
C THR A 69 -12.49 0.14 20.02
N THR A 70 -11.75 -0.10 18.93
CA THR A 70 -11.02 -1.36 18.71
C THR A 70 -9.98 -1.64 19.80
N VAL A 71 -9.29 -0.62 20.30
CA VAL A 71 -8.32 -0.78 21.40
C VAL A 71 -9.03 -1.10 22.71
N TRP A 72 -10.16 -0.43 22.97
CA TRP A 72 -11.03 -0.74 24.11
C TRP A 72 -11.55 -2.18 24.07
N GLU A 73 -12.08 -2.63 22.94
CA GLU A 73 -12.58 -4.00 22.75
C GLU A 73 -11.50 -5.06 22.98
N ALA A 74 -10.27 -4.79 22.51
CA ALA A 74 -9.12 -5.65 22.77
C ALA A 74 -8.82 -5.77 24.28
N VAL A 75 -8.88 -4.66 25.02
CA VAL A 75 -8.71 -4.65 26.48
C VAL A 75 -9.82 -5.44 27.17
N VAL A 76 -11.07 -5.24 26.78
CA VAL A 76 -12.23 -5.98 27.32
C VAL A 76 -12.04 -7.48 27.11
N ARG A 77 -11.69 -7.91 25.90
CA ARG A 77 -11.42 -9.32 25.58
C ARG A 77 -10.30 -9.90 26.44
N TRP A 78 -9.21 -9.15 26.61
CA TRP A 78 -8.08 -9.59 27.45
C TRP A 78 -8.48 -9.73 28.93
N VAL A 79 -9.24 -8.78 29.48
CA VAL A 79 -9.73 -8.86 30.88
C VAL A 79 -10.71 -10.01 31.05
N GLN A 80 -11.66 -10.19 30.12
CA GLN A 80 -12.65 -11.27 30.19
C GLN A 80 -12.04 -12.67 30.16
N HIS A 81 -10.89 -12.84 29.51
CA HIS A 81 -10.20 -14.14 29.43
C HIS A 81 -9.75 -14.68 30.79
N SER A 82 -9.32 -13.84 31.72
CA SER A 82 -9.14 -14.20 33.13
C SER A 82 -9.67 -13.10 34.02
N ARG A 83 -11.00 -13.03 34.12
CA ARG A 83 -11.70 -11.94 34.80
C ARG A 83 -11.30 -11.81 36.27
N GLU A 84 -11.20 -12.93 36.98
CA GLU A 84 -10.88 -12.95 38.41
C GLU A 84 -9.51 -12.34 38.70
N ASP A 85 -8.51 -12.65 37.85
CA ASP A 85 -7.14 -12.16 38.04
C ASP A 85 -6.87 -10.80 37.39
N ARG A 86 -7.69 -10.36 36.43
CA ARG A 86 -7.36 -9.18 35.61
C ARG A 86 -8.23 -7.97 35.86
N LEU A 87 -9.41 -8.13 36.46
CA LEU A 87 -10.33 -7.01 36.68
C LEU A 87 -9.66 -5.88 37.49
N HIS A 88 -8.89 -6.23 38.52
CA HIS A 88 -8.19 -5.26 39.36
C HIS A 88 -7.05 -4.51 38.65
N HIS A 89 -6.59 -4.99 37.49
CA HIS A 89 -5.60 -4.30 36.66
C HIS A 89 -6.23 -3.28 35.72
N LEU A 90 -7.55 -3.32 35.49
CA LEU A 90 -8.24 -2.45 34.54
C LEU A 90 -7.93 -0.95 34.75
N PRO A 91 -7.93 -0.39 35.98
CA PRO A 91 -7.57 1.01 36.22
C PRO A 91 -6.18 1.42 35.72
N SER A 92 -5.22 0.48 35.66
CA SER A 92 -3.87 0.75 35.18
C SER A 92 -3.76 0.73 33.65
N ILE A 93 -4.69 0.05 32.97
CA ILE A 93 -4.72 -0.12 31.51
C ILE A 93 -5.51 1.03 30.87
N LEU A 94 -6.62 1.45 31.50
CA LEU A 94 -7.52 2.49 30.99
C LEU A 94 -6.82 3.79 30.56
N PRO A 95 -5.77 4.32 31.23
CA PRO A 95 -5.07 5.53 30.81
C PRO A 95 -4.39 5.45 29.45
N HIS A 96 -4.16 4.25 28.92
CA HIS A 96 -3.51 4.04 27.62
C HIS A 96 -4.49 4.11 26.44
N ILE A 97 -5.80 4.20 26.70
CA ILE A 97 -6.85 4.42 25.69
C ILE A 97 -7.00 5.92 25.45
N ARG A 98 -7.03 6.34 24.18
CA ARG A 98 -7.11 7.76 23.80
C ARG A 98 -8.57 8.22 23.74
N TYR A 99 -9.20 8.42 24.90
CA TYR A 99 -10.61 8.86 24.98
C TYR A 99 -10.91 10.15 24.22
N SER A 100 -9.91 11.02 24.02
CA SER A 100 -10.06 12.23 23.20
C SER A 100 -10.35 11.97 21.71
N LEU A 101 -10.13 10.74 21.25
CA LEU A 101 -10.40 10.29 19.88
C LEU A 101 -11.66 9.44 19.77
N LEU A 102 -12.36 9.19 20.88
CA LEU A 102 -13.66 8.51 20.91
C LEU A 102 -14.79 9.52 20.72
N THR A 103 -15.92 9.05 20.20
CA THR A 103 -17.14 9.87 20.21
C THR A 103 -17.70 10.00 21.63
N SER A 104 -18.59 10.97 21.83
CA SER A 104 -19.30 11.13 23.10
C SER A 104 -20.12 9.88 23.44
N ASP A 105 -20.72 9.25 22.43
CA ASP A 105 -21.55 8.06 22.60
C ASP A 105 -20.70 6.84 22.95
N ASP A 106 -19.55 6.66 22.29
CA ASP A 106 -18.61 5.57 22.62
C ASP A 106 -18.09 5.71 24.05
N THR A 107 -17.74 6.94 24.45
CA THR A 107 -17.25 7.19 25.82
C THR A 107 -18.33 6.89 26.86
N ALA A 108 -19.59 7.23 26.58
CA ALA A 108 -20.71 6.88 27.44
C ALA A 108 -20.93 5.36 27.51
N ALA A 109 -20.85 4.67 26.37
CA ALA A 109 -20.96 3.21 26.31
C ALA A 109 -19.87 2.51 27.13
N ILE A 110 -18.62 3.00 27.09
CA ILE A 110 -17.51 2.49 27.91
C ILE A 110 -17.79 2.68 29.40
N LEU A 111 -18.26 3.86 29.81
CA LEU A 111 -18.59 4.15 31.21
C LEU A 111 -19.73 3.26 31.75
N GLU A 112 -20.68 2.89 30.90
CA GLU A 112 -21.79 2.00 31.25
C GLU A 112 -21.43 0.50 31.18
N HIS A 113 -20.23 0.15 30.68
CA HIS A 113 -19.83 -1.23 30.52
C HIS A 113 -19.68 -1.96 31.87
N PRO A 114 -20.16 -3.22 32.01
CA PRO A 114 -20.16 -3.94 33.30
C PRO A 114 -18.81 -3.97 34.00
N LEU A 115 -17.72 -4.21 33.25
CA LEU A 115 -16.36 -4.24 33.82
C LEU A 115 -15.93 -2.91 34.46
N VAL A 116 -16.41 -1.78 33.95
CA VAL A 116 -16.07 -0.43 34.44
C VAL A 116 -16.95 -0.04 35.63
N ARG A 117 -18.19 -0.53 35.68
CA ARG A 117 -19.12 -0.29 36.79
C ARG A 117 -18.81 -1.14 38.01
N GLU A 118 -18.31 -2.35 37.80
CA GLU A 118 -17.95 -3.28 38.87
C GLU A 118 -16.66 -2.91 39.58
N ASP A 119 -15.71 -2.28 38.87
CA ASP A 119 -14.50 -1.75 39.49
C ASP A 119 -14.65 -0.24 39.79
N PRO A 120 -14.76 0.16 41.07
CA PRO A 120 -15.03 1.54 41.44
C PRO A 120 -13.92 2.53 41.02
N GLY A 121 -12.66 2.06 40.90
CA GLY A 121 -11.53 2.91 40.48
C GLY A 121 -11.54 3.24 38.98
N SER A 122 -12.05 2.34 38.15
CA SER A 122 -12.03 2.46 36.68
C SER A 122 -12.83 3.66 36.19
N SER A 123 -14.03 3.89 36.75
CA SER A 123 -14.89 5.03 36.39
C SER A 123 -14.23 6.38 36.72
N GLU A 124 -13.51 6.46 37.84
CA GLU A 124 -12.81 7.68 38.26
C GLU A 124 -11.59 7.95 37.37
N VAL A 125 -10.84 6.91 37.00
CA VAL A 125 -9.72 7.01 36.06
C VAL A 125 -10.18 7.56 34.71
N ILE A 126 -11.25 7.02 34.13
CA ILE A 126 -11.78 7.49 32.83
C ILE A 126 -12.17 8.96 32.92
N LYS A 127 -12.94 9.35 33.94
CA LYS A 127 -13.34 10.75 34.16
C LYS A 127 -12.12 11.66 34.28
N ASN A 128 -11.10 11.24 35.03
CA ASN A 128 -9.86 12.01 35.19
C ASN A 128 -9.07 12.15 33.88
N VAL A 129 -9.01 11.10 33.06
CA VAL A 129 -8.33 11.13 31.75
C VAL A 129 -9.07 12.05 30.78
N VAL A 130 -10.41 11.95 30.72
CA VAL A 130 -11.26 12.82 29.90
C VAL A 130 -11.14 14.29 30.35
N HIS A 131 -11.15 14.54 31.66
CA HIS A 131 -11.12 15.90 32.21
C HIS A 131 -9.77 16.61 32.09
N ARG A 132 -8.65 15.86 32.05
CA ARG A 132 -7.31 16.45 31.84
C ARG A 132 -7.13 17.07 30.44
N GLY A 133 -8.00 16.75 29.48
CA GLY A 133 -7.98 17.34 28.15
C GLY A 133 -6.80 16.91 27.29
N ALA A 134 -7.02 16.85 25.98
CA ALA A 134 -6.04 16.46 24.97
C ALA A 134 -5.01 17.57 24.72
N SER A 135 -3.93 17.61 25.49
CA SER A 135 -2.74 18.35 25.07
C SER A 135 -1.71 17.36 24.50
N ASN A 136 -1.44 17.46 23.20
CA ASN A 136 -0.44 16.70 22.45
C ASN A 136 -0.66 15.17 22.25
N ILE A 137 -1.88 14.64 22.40
CA ILE A 137 -2.14 13.24 22.04
C ILE A 137 -2.16 13.09 20.52
N LYS A 138 -1.16 12.39 19.96
CA LYS A 138 -1.14 12.07 18.53
C LYS A 138 -2.25 11.05 18.22
N PRO A 139 -2.97 11.17 17.10
CA PRO A 139 -3.80 10.08 16.62
C PRO A 139 -2.97 8.80 16.40
N ARG A 140 -3.62 7.63 16.54
CA ARG A 140 -3.00 6.35 16.16
C ARG A 140 -2.72 6.36 14.66
N PHE A 141 -1.71 5.62 14.20
CA PHE A 141 -1.34 5.59 12.77
C PHE A 141 -2.54 5.27 11.86
N GLY A 142 -3.39 4.33 12.25
CA GLY A 142 -4.55 3.97 11.43
C GLY A 142 -5.64 5.04 11.36
N ILE A 143 -5.72 5.94 12.35
CA ILE A 143 -6.74 6.98 12.48
C ILE A 143 -6.37 8.14 11.54
N GLY A 144 -7.09 8.24 10.42
CA GLY A 144 -6.84 9.22 9.36
C GLY A 144 -5.90 8.73 8.24
N ALA A 145 -5.60 7.43 8.22
CA ALA A 145 -4.92 6.81 7.09
C ALA A 145 -5.93 6.41 6.00
N GLU A 146 -5.70 6.88 4.78
CA GLU A 146 -6.62 6.72 3.65
C GLU A 146 -5.96 5.96 2.51
N GLU A 147 -6.68 5.06 1.85
CA GLU A 147 -6.18 4.43 0.63
C GLU A 147 -6.12 5.47 -0.50
N MET A 148 -4.98 5.56 -1.17
CA MET A 148 -4.67 6.60 -2.15
C MET A 148 -3.88 5.99 -3.31
N ALA A 149 -4.24 6.38 -4.54
CA ALA A 149 -3.41 6.16 -5.71
C ALA A 149 -2.28 7.20 -5.75
N LEU A 150 -1.04 6.73 -5.66
CA LEU A 150 0.17 7.53 -5.65
C LEU A 150 0.75 7.64 -7.06
N PHE A 151 0.74 8.86 -7.58
CA PHE A 151 1.37 9.25 -8.82
C PHE A 151 2.72 9.90 -8.51
N ILE A 152 3.80 9.27 -8.97
CA ILE A 152 5.16 9.72 -8.73
C ILE A 152 5.75 10.27 -10.03
N GLN A 153 6.17 11.54 -9.98
CA GLN A 153 6.68 12.28 -11.12
C GLN A 153 8.20 12.38 -11.05
N ALA A 154 8.95 11.69 -11.91
CA ALA A 154 10.41 11.69 -11.81
C ALA A 154 11.10 12.96 -12.31
N ARG A 155 10.45 13.77 -13.17
CA ARG A 155 11.03 15.04 -13.65
C ARG A 155 10.90 16.17 -12.64
N SER A 156 9.79 16.22 -11.91
CA SER A 156 9.50 17.25 -10.92
C SER A 156 9.84 16.80 -9.50
N ASN A 157 10.23 15.52 -9.30
CA ASN A 157 10.38 14.89 -8.00
C ASN A 157 9.21 15.22 -7.08
N ARG A 158 8.00 14.90 -7.52
CA ARG A 158 6.77 15.09 -6.73
C ARG A 158 6.03 13.77 -6.60
N MET A 159 5.39 13.59 -5.46
CA MET A 159 4.38 12.55 -5.26
C MET A 159 3.03 13.22 -5.04
N GLN A 160 2.03 12.73 -5.74
CA GLN A 160 0.65 13.15 -5.62
C GLN A 160 -0.18 11.93 -5.26
N GLY A 161 -0.92 11.99 -4.15
CA GLY A 161 -1.88 10.96 -3.79
C GLY A 161 -3.29 11.42 -4.09
N ILE A 162 -4.11 10.53 -4.66
CA ILE A 162 -5.49 10.83 -5.02
C ILE A 162 -6.37 9.67 -4.56
N ASN A 163 -7.46 9.98 -3.88
CA ASN A 163 -8.60 9.08 -3.72
C ASN A 163 -9.79 9.72 -4.47
N PRO A 164 -10.09 9.25 -5.70
CA PRO A 164 -11.16 9.80 -6.52
C PRO A 164 -12.54 9.58 -5.90
N ARG A 165 -12.75 8.54 -5.09
CA ARG A 165 -14.04 8.26 -4.45
C ARG A 165 -14.35 9.22 -3.32
N LEU A 166 -13.32 9.60 -2.56
CA LEU A 166 -13.43 10.56 -1.47
C LEU A 166 -13.23 12.01 -1.92
N GLY A 167 -12.87 12.25 -3.18
CA GLY A 167 -12.49 13.58 -3.68
C GLY A 167 -11.29 14.17 -2.93
N LYS A 168 -10.45 13.33 -2.32
CA LYS A 168 -9.27 13.75 -1.54
C LYS A 168 -8.03 13.66 -2.41
N TYR A 169 -7.15 14.66 -2.29
CA TYR A 169 -5.83 14.58 -2.87
C TYR A 169 -4.80 15.31 -2.01
N PHE A 170 -3.53 15.00 -2.23
CA PHE A 170 -2.41 15.74 -1.68
C PHE A 170 -1.28 15.82 -2.71
N SER A 171 -0.34 16.76 -2.49
CA SER A 171 0.90 16.79 -3.24
C SER A 171 2.08 17.12 -2.34
N CYS A 172 3.15 16.33 -2.44
CA CYS A 172 4.38 16.53 -1.69
C CYS A 172 5.60 16.63 -2.63
N SER A 173 6.56 17.45 -2.23
CA SER A 173 7.88 17.51 -2.87
C SER A 173 8.74 16.34 -2.38
N LEU A 174 9.49 15.74 -3.30
CA LEU A 174 10.49 14.71 -3.06
C LEU A 174 11.89 15.22 -3.38
N ALA A 175 12.12 16.54 -3.27
CA ALA A 175 13.42 17.16 -3.57
C ALA A 175 14.59 16.63 -2.70
N GLU A 176 14.28 16.02 -1.55
CA GLU A 176 15.27 15.44 -0.64
C GLU A 176 15.89 14.12 -1.15
N ILE A 177 15.31 13.50 -2.19
CA ILE A 177 15.78 12.22 -2.74
C ILE A 177 16.14 12.32 -4.23
N PRO A 178 17.02 11.44 -4.73
CA PRO A 178 17.33 11.41 -6.16
C PRO A 178 16.11 11.03 -7.01
N PRO A 179 16.15 11.28 -8.34
CA PRO A 179 15.05 10.97 -9.24
C PRO A 179 14.60 9.50 -9.13
N ILE A 180 13.29 9.32 -8.98
CA ILE A 180 12.67 7.99 -8.86
C ILE A 180 12.65 7.30 -10.22
N VAL A 181 13.04 6.03 -10.23
CA VAL A 181 13.03 5.15 -11.39
C VAL A 181 11.80 4.25 -11.39
N SER A 182 11.40 3.75 -10.22
CA SER A 182 10.23 2.89 -10.04
C SER A 182 9.77 2.90 -8.58
N ALA A 183 8.51 2.53 -8.33
CA ALA A 183 7.93 2.47 -7.00
C ALA A 183 7.05 1.22 -6.88
N THR A 184 6.92 0.70 -5.67
CA THR A 184 5.97 -0.37 -5.34
C THR A 184 5.49 -0.22 -3.91
N VAL A 185 4.34 -0.83 -3.63
CA VAL A 185 3.79 -0.94 -2.28
C VAL A 185 3.64 -2.42 -1.95
N THR A 186 4.05 -2.82 -0.75
CA THR A 186 3.93 -4.21 -0.30
C THR A 186 2.56 -4.47 0.32
N SER A 187 2.20 -5.74 0.54
CA SER A 187 0.98 -6.13 1.27
C SER A 187 0.89 -5.53 2.67
N ASP A 188 2.04 -5.23 3.29
CA ASP A 188 2.13 -4.65 4.64
C ASP A 188 2.14 -3.11 4.58
N ASN A 189 1.69 -2.54 3.45
CA ASN A 189 1.57 -1.11 3.21
C ASN A 189 2.90 -0.33 3.32
N GLU A 190 4.02 -1.00 3.07
CA GLU A 190 5.33 -0.36 2.99
C GLU A 190 5.57 0.19 1.58
N ILE A 191 5.83 1.50 1.49
CA ILE A 191 6.09 2.20 0.23
C ILE A 191 7.59 2.19 -0.05
N TYR A 192 7.99 1.52 -1.13
CA TYR A 192 9.37 1.48 -1.59
C TYR A 192 9.53 2.20 -2.92
N VAL A 193 10.68 2.84 -3.10
CA VAL A 193 11.09 3.45 -4.36
C VAL A 193 12.51 3.05 -4.72
N LEU A 194 12.76 2.89 -6.01
CA LEU A 194 14.11 2.88 -6.57
C LEU A 194 14.47 4.28 -7.06
N THR A 195 15.64 4.79 -6.67
CA THR A 195 16.13 6.09 -7.13
C THR A 195 17.49 5.98 -7.79
N ALA A 196 17.79 6.86 -8.74
CA ALA A 196 19.08 6.86 -9.42
C ALA A 196 20.20 7.33 -8.47
N LYS A 197 21.16 6.45 -8.17
CA LYS A 197 22.39 6.80 -7.43
C LYS A 197 23.49 7.27 -8.38
N SER A 198 23.71 6.48 -9.43
CA SER A 198 24.71 6.73 -10.47
C SER A 198 24.19 6.15 -11.79
N LYS A 199 25.03 6.13 -12.83
CA LYS A 199 24.67 5.47 -14.09
C LYS A 199 24.43 3.97 -13.93
N ASP A 200 25.11 3.34 -12.99
CA ASP A 200 25.17 1.88 -12.85
C ASP A 200 24.59 1.37 -11.52
N GLN A 201 24.05 2.25 -10.68
CA GLN A 201 23.49 1.88 -9.37
C GLN A 201 22.19 2.62 -9.07
N LEU A 202 21.29 1.91 -8.38
CA LEU A 202 20.05 2.46 -7.82
C LEU A 202 20.03 2.30 -6.31
N PHE A 203 19.46 3.27 -5.60
CA PHE A 203 19.11 3.11 -4.18
C PHE A 203 17.72 2.51 -4.05
N LEU A 204 17.56 1.58 -3.11
CA LEU A 204 16.26 1.18 -2.58
C LEU A 204 15.96 2.02 -1.34
N LEU A 205 14.91 2.84 -1.39
CA LEU A 205 14.45 3.66 -0.27
C LEU A 205 13.09 3.17 0.23
N LEU A 206 12.90 3.17 1.55
CA LEU A 206 11.63 2.91 2.23
C LEU A 206 11.08 4.23 2.80
N TYR A 207 9.81 4.53 2.57
CA TYR A 207 9.17 5.69 3.18
C TYR A 207 8.68 5.38 4.60
N ASN A 208 9.15 6.14 5.57
CA ASN A 208 8.62 6.13 6.94
C ASN A 208 7.45 7.11 7.03
N GLN A 209 6.22 6.60 6.93
CA GLN A 209 5.00 7.41 6.92
C GLN A 209 4.79 8.24 8.21
N MET A 210 5.28 7.76 9.35
CA MET A 210 5.12 8.45 10.64
C MET A 210 6.07 9.63 10.81
N LYS A 211 7.31 9.46 10.34
CA LYS A 211 8.35 10.50 10.43
C LYS A 211 8.39 11.41 9.19
N GLY A 212 7.74 10.97 8.11
CA GLY A 212 7.78 11.63 6.81
C GLY A 212 9.17 11.66 6.18
N VAL A 213 10.00 10.62 6.41
CA VAL A 213 11.38 10.55 5.92
C VAL A 213 11.63 9.29 5.10
N TRP A 214 12.57 9.36 4.16
CA TRP A 214 13.03 8.21 3.39
C TRP A 214 14.24 7.57 4.06
N GLU A 215 14.22 6.25 4.21
CA GLU A 215 15.31 5.46 4.77
C GLU A 215 15.93 4.61 3.66
N GLN A 216 17.23 4.78 3.42
CA GLN A 216 17.96 3.91 2.50
C GLN A 216 18.06 2.50 3.08
N LYS A 217 17.65 1.51 2.30
CA LYS A 217 17.73 0.09 2.68
C LYS A 217 18.86 -0.61 1.98
N SER A 218 18.95 -0.52 0.66
CA SER A 218 19.95 -1.28 -0.11
C SER A 218 20.35 -0.55 -1.39
N VAL A 219 21.29 -1.12 -2.14
CA VAL A 219 21.74 -0.68 -3.45
C VAL A 219 21.63 -1.85 -4.40
N VAL A 220 21.09 -1.63 -5.60
CA VAL A 220 21.06 -2.63 -6.67
C VAL A 220 21.83 -2.12 -7.88
N GLU A 221 22.56 -3.03 -8.53
CA GLU A 221 23.26 -2.73 -9.77
C GLU A 221 22.26 -2.58 -10.91
N ARG A 222 22.46 -1.52 -11.69
CA ARG A 222 21.70 -1.21 -12.89
C ARG A 222 22.43 -1.79 -14.10
N LEU A 223 21.70 -2.42 -15.01
CA LEU A 223 22.31 -2.89 -16.25
C LEU A 223 22.87 -1.70 -17.06
N PRO A 224 24.11 -1.81 -17.57
CA PRO A 224 24.71 -0.76 -18.38
C PRO A 224 23.97 -0.63 -19.71
N GLY A 225 23.60 0.61 -20.07
CA GLY A 225 22.91 0.92 -21.32
C GLY A 225 22.01 2.14 -21.20
N SER A 226 21.95 2.97 -22.25
CA SER A 226 21.21 4.23 -22.23
C SER A 226 19.71 4.05 -22.06
N LEU A 227 19.19 2.84 -22.29
CA LEU A 227 17.77 2.60 -22.30
C LEU A 227 17.45 1.22 -21.71
N CYS A 228 16.99 1.18 -20.46
CA CYS A 228 16.53 -0.03 -19.79
C CYS A 228 15.18 0.24 -19.11
N HIS A 229 14.19 -0.61 -19.37
CA HIS A 229 12.95 -0.62 -18.60
C HIS A 229 13.21 -1.29 -17.25
N GLN A 230 12.79 -0.62 -16.18
CA GLN A 230 13.15 -0.98 -14.81
C GLN A 230 11.93 -0.86 -13.93
N TYR A 231 11.60 -1.95 -13.26
CA TYR A 231 10.43 -2.02 -12.40
C TYR A 231 10.83 -2.57 -11.04
N LEU A 232 10.28 -1.96 -10.00
CA LEU A 232 10.25 -2.50 -8.66
C LEU A 232 8.87 -3.12 -8.46
N LEU A 233 8.81 -4.37 -8.04
CA LEU A 233 7.56 -5.13 -7.90
C LEU A 233 7.51 -5.74 -6.50
N ALA A 234 6.34 -5.77 -5.88
CA ALA A 234 6.10 -6.46 -4.62
C ALA A 234 5.24 -7.70 -4.84
N VAL A 235 5.70 -8.85 -4.34
CA VAL A 235 4.98 -10.13 -4.42
C VAL A 235 5.03 -10.78 -3.05
N ASP A 236 3.87 -11.01 -2.44
CA ASP A 236 3.73 -11.62 -1.11
C ASP A 236 4.72 -11.03 -0.09
N GLY A 237 4.80 -9.70 0.01
CA GLY A 237 5.69 -8.98 0.94
C GLY A 237 7.17 -8.88 0.54
N HIS A 238 7.59 -9.59 -0.51
CA HIS A 238 8.96 -9.60 -1.03
C HIS A 238 9.12 -8.62 -2.20
N LEU A 239 10.28 -7.99 -2.31
CA LEU A 239 10.58 -7.06 -3.40
C LEU A 239 11.38 -7.74 -4.50
N TYR A 240 11.03 -7.42 -5.74
CA TYR A 240 11.71 -7.88 -6.94
C TYR A 240 12.09 -6.68 -7.80
N TYR A 241 13.32 -6.68 -8.29
CA TYR A 241 13.82 -5.73 -9.27
C TYR A 241 13.89 -6.42 -10.61
N PHE A 242 13.12 -5.92 -11.55
CA PHE A 242 13.11 -6.37 -12.92
C PHE A 242 13.80 -5.32 -13.79
N CYS A 243 14.71 -5.76 -14.67
CA CYS A 243 15.38 -4.89 -15.61
C CYS A 243 15.51 -5.58 -16.98
N CYS A 244 15.17 -4.85 -18.04
CA CYS A 244 15.33 -5.30 -19.43
C CYS A 244 15.97 -4.21 -20.29
N ASN A 245 16.95 -4.59 -21.11
CA ASN A 245 17.61 -3.72 -22.10
C ASN A 245 17.07 -4.00 -23.51
N TRP A 246 16.47 -3.00 -24.13
CA TRP A 246 15.80 -3.10 -25.43
C TRP A 246 16.75 -2.97 -26.62
N THR A 247 18.01 -2.59 -26.39
CA THR A 247 19.02 -2.45 -27.46
C THR A 247 19.83 -3.72 -27.69
N ASN A 248 19.73 -4.72 -26.79
CA ASN A 248 20.47 -5.97 -26.90
C ASN A 248 19.71 -6.97 -27.80
N PRO A 249 20.33 -7.58 -28.82
CA PRO A 249 19.70 -8.60 -29.68
C PRO A 249 19.43 -9.94 -28.96
N SER A 250 20.07 -10.21 -27.81
CA SER A 250 19.73 -11.33 -26.93
C SER A 250 19.20 -10.76 -25.61
N GLN A 251 17.90 -10.49 -25.56
CA GLN A 251 17.29 -9.79 -24.43
C GLN A 251 17.13 -10.77 -23.27
N ILE A 252 18.11 -10.74 -22.37
CA ILE A 252 18.04 -11.43 -21.09
C ILE A 252 17.34 -10.49 -20.12
N ILE A 253 16.16 -10.89 -19.68
CA ILE A 253 15.44 -10.26 -18.60
C ILE A 253 16.13 -10.66 -17.30
N THR A 254 16.60 -9.65 -16.56
CA THR A 254 17.20 -9.85 -15.24
C THR A 254 16.14 -9.62 -14.18
N LEU A 255 15.97 -10.59 -13.31
CA LEU A 255 15.12 -10.51 -12.13
C LEU A 255 16.00 -10.73 -10.90
N LYS A 256 15.94 -9.80 -9.95
CA LYS A 256 16.60 -9.92 -8.64
C LYS A 256 15.56 -9.85 -7.54
N LYS A 257 15.71 -10.66 -6.49
CA LYS A 257 14.91 -10.62 -5.27
C LYS A 257 15.69 -9.92 -4.17
N TYR A 258 15.05 -9.02 -3.44
CA TYR A 258 15.63 -8.39 -2.26
C TYR A 258 15.46 -9.28 -1.04
N ASP A 259 16.57 -9.68 -0.44
CA ASP A 259 16.60 -10.36 0.85
C ASP A 259 16.65 -9.32 1.98
N ARG A 260 15.56 -9.21 2.72
CA ARG A 260 15.43 -8.26 3.83
C ARG A 260 16.39 -8.57 4.99
N ASN A 261 16.88 -9.81 5.12
CA ASN A 261 17.74 -10.23 6.22
C ASN A 261 19.20 -9.88 5.94
N THR A 262 19.68 -10.19 4.73
CA THR A 262 21.05 -9.86 4.33
C THR A 262 21.16 -8.43 3.81
N ILE A 263 20.02 -7.79 3.47
CA ILE A 263 19.95 -6.45 2.89
C ILE A 263 20.57 -6.44 1.47
N GLU A 264 20.61 -7.60 0.82
CA GLU A 264 21.23 -7.79 -0.49
C GLU A 264 20.21 -8.23 -1.54
N TRP A 265 20.60 -8.07 -2.81
CA TRP A 265 19.83 -8.52 -3.95
C TRP A 265 20.40 -9.83 -4.48
N GLN A 266 19.55 -10.83 -4.64
CA GLN A 266 19.90 -12.15 -5.15
C GLN A 266 19.32 -12.34 -6.55
N ASP A 267 20.10 -12.90 -7.46
CA ASP A 267 19.63 -13.22 -8.81
C ASP A 267 18.59 -14.35 -8.77
N CYS A 268 17.51 -14.17 -9.51
CA CYS A 268 16.50 -15.19 -9.77
C CYS A 268 16.72 -15.80 -11.16
N SER A 269 15.95 -16.84 -11.48
CA SER A 269 15.86 -17.39 -12.82
C SER A 269 15.62 -16.29 -13.86
N GLN A 270 16.47 -16.27 -14.88
CA GLN A 270 16.40 -15.30 -15.97
C GLN A 270 15.48 -15.78 -17.08
N LEU A 271 14.83 -14.85 -17.77
CA LEU A 271 14.01 -15.12 -18.94
C LEU A 271 14.73 -14.63 -20.20
N LYS A 272 14.85 -15.49 -21.20
CA LYS A 272 15.34 -15.12 -22.53
C LYS A 272 14.16 -14.92 -23.45
N THR A 273 14.03 -13.73 -24.01
CA THR A 273 13.01 -13.39 -25.00
C THR A 273 13.62 -12.52 -26.09
N ASN A 274 12.90 -12.33 -27.18
CA ASN A 274 13.25 -11.42 -28.28
C ASN A 274 12.35 -10.17 -28.28
N ILE A 275 11.62 -9.93 -27.19
CA ILE A 275 10.57 -8.92 -27.11
C ILE A 275 11.05 -7.69 -26.36
N SER A 276 11.13 -6.58 -27.10
CA SER A 276 11.70 -5.31 -26.66
C SER A 276 10.96 -4.64 -25.50
N TYR A 277 9.67 -4.93 -25.33
CA TYR A 277 8.83 -4.31 -24.32
C TYR A 277 7.88 -5.31 -23.68
N MET A 278 7.92 -5.37 -22.35
CA MET A 278 7.04 -6.20 -21.54
C MET A 278 6.57 -5.39 -20.33
N GLU A 279 5.27 -5.42 -20.09
CA GLU A 279 4.66 -4.80 -18.92
C GLU A 279 4.48 -5.83 -17.81
N PRO A 280 4.94 -5.56 -16.58
CA PRO A 280 4.74 -6.45 -15.46
C PRO A 280 3.36 -6.27 -14.82
N ALA A 281 2.83 -7.36 -14.27
CA ALA A 281 1.70 -7.38 -13.35
C ALA A 281 1.96 -8.41 -12.24
N VAL A 282 1.32 -8.23 -11.08
CA VAL A 282 1.42 -9.17 -9.96
C VAL A 282 0.03 -9.68 -9.63
N SER A 283 -0.17 -11.00 -9.67
CA SER A 283 -1.43 -11.64 -9.33
C SER A 283 -1.15 -12.98 -8.63
N ASN A 284 -1.90 -13.26 -7.56
CA ASN A 284 -1.85 -14.52 -6.81
C ASN A 284 -0.43 -15.01 -6.46
N GLY A 285 0.41 -14.10 -5.93
CA GLY A 285 1.77 -14.43 -5.51
C GLY A 285 2.75 -14.75 -6.66
N CYS A 286 2.36 -14.47 -7.91
CA CYS A 286 3.19 -14.66 -9.10
C CYS A 286 3.40 -13.36 -9.86
N LEU A 287 4.54 -13.26 -10.54
CA LEU A 287 4.82 -12.18 -11.48
C LEU A 287 4.38 -12.59 -12.88
N TYR A 288 3.74 -11.69 -13.59
CA TYR A 288 3.38 -11.86 -15.00
C TYR A 288 4.07 -10.79 -15.81
N LEU A 289 4.68 -11.19 -16.92
CA LEU A 289 5.25 -10.29 -17.92
C LEU A 289 4.46 -10.45 -19.21
N LEU A 290 3.83 -9.35 -19.62
CA LEU A 290 2.91 -9.32 -20.74
C LEU A 290 3.51 -8.52 -21.89
N SER A 291 3.39 -9.04 -23.10
CA SER A 291 3.65 -8.31 -24.33
C SER A 291 2.58 -8.60 -25.37
N SER A 292 2.61 -7.91 -26.50
CA SER A 292 1.67 -8.12 -27.60
C SER A 292 1.70 -9.54 -28.17
N THR A 293 2.76 -10.32 -27.93
CA THR A 293 2.92 -11.67 -28.53
C THR A 293 3.24 -12.77 -27.53
N GLU A 294 3.67 -12.45 -26.31
CA GLU A 294 4.01 -13.44 -25.30
C GLU A 294 3.48 -13.05 -23.92
N LEU A 295 3.15 -14.09 -23.15
CA LEU A 295 2.83 -14.00 -21.75
C LEU A 295 3.70 -14.99 -20.98
N HIS A 296 4.42 -14.49 -19.98
CA HIS A 296 5.26 -15.31 -19.12
C HIS A 296 4.88 -15.09 -17.66
N CYS A 297 4.89 -16.16 -16.88
CA CYS A 297 4.56 -16.16 -15.47
C CYS A 297 5.78 -16.68 -14.69
N TYR A 298 6.27 -15.92 -13.73
CA TYR A 298 7.31 -16.35 -12.80
C TYR A 298 6.68 -16.75 -11.47
N SER A 299 6.99 -17.97 -11.03
CA SER A 299 6.64 -18.49 -9.71
C SER A 299 7.80 -18.26 -8.76
N PRO A 300 7.67 -17.37 -7.76
CA PRO A 300 8.69 -17.19 -6.73
C PRO A 300 8.98 -18.44 -5.91
N LYS A 301 8.00 -19.33 -5.76
CA LYS A 301 8.15 -20.58 -4.99
C LYS A 301 9.06 -21.58 -5.68
N GLU A 302 9.03 -21.60 -7.01
CA GLU A 302 9.81 -22.53 -7.82
C GLU A 302 11.05 -21.87 -8.44
N ASP A 303 11.21 -20.55 -8.27
CA ASP A 303 12.21 -19.73 -8.97
C ASP A 303 12.25 -20.08 -10.47
N ARG A 304 11.09 -20.03 -11.13
CA ARG A 304 10.94 -20.52 -12.51
C ARG A 304 9.92 -19.74 -13.32
N TRP A 305 10.24 -19.56 -14.60
CA TRP A 305 9.36 -18.99 -15.61
C TRP A 305 8.54 -20.07 -16.35
N PHE A 306 7.29 -19.74 -16.60
CA PHE A 306 6.31 -20.53 -17.35
C PHE A 306 5.72 -19.69 -18.46
N LYS A 307 5.75 -20.21 -19.69
CA LYS A 307 5.03 -19.58 -20.81
C LYS A 307 3.53 -19.86 -20.67
N ARG A 308 2.71 -18.82 -20.86
CA ARG A 308 1.24 -18.88 -20.77
C ARG A 308 0.61 -18.59 -22.12
N ALA A 309 -0.71 -18.69 -22.20
CA ALA A 309 -1.46 -18.41 -23.42
C ALA A 309 -1.24 -16.92 -23.83
N PRO A 310 -0.68 -16.65 -25.02
CA PRO A 310 -0.54 -15.27 -25.49
C PRO A 310 -1.91 -14.71 -25.90
N LEU A 311 -2.02 -13.38 -25.99
CA LEU A 311 -3.19 -12.76 -26.58
C LEU A 311 -3.13 -12.97 -28.10
N THR A 312 -4.01 -13.81 -28.63
CA THR A 312 -4.23 -13.92 -30.08
C THR A 312 -5.04 -12.70 -30.52
N ASP A 313 -4.61 -12.03 -31.60
CA ASP A 313 -5.30 -10.90 -32.26
C ASP A 313 -5.11 -9.50 -31.65
N SER A 314 -3.97 -9.22 -31.01
CA SER A 314 -3.56 -7.85 -30.68
C SER A 314 -2.32 -7.43 -31.46
N THR A 315 -2.42 -6.31 -32.18
CA THR A 315 -1.27 -5.64 -32.81
C THR A 315 -0.73 -4.50 -31.96
N ASP A 316 -1.43 -4.13 -30.87
CA ASP A 316 -1.16 -2.91 -30.14
C ASP A 316 -0.12 -3.13 -29.03
N MET A 317 0.74 -2.13 -28.85
CA MET A 317 1.73 -2.14 -27.80
C MET A 317 1.04 -1.97 -26.45
N PHE A 318 1.32 -2.92 -25.57
CA PHE A 318 0.79 -2.99 -24.24
C PHE A 318 1.34 -1.90 -23.33
N TRP A 319 0.51 -0.97 -22.84
CA TRP A 319 1.01 0.22 -22.12
C TRP A 319 0.90 0.14 -20.60
N THR A 320 -0.21 -0.39 -20.07
CA THR A 320 -0.44 -0.46 -18.62
C THR A 320 -1.11 -1.78 -18.25
N SER A 321 -0.63 -2.41 -17.18
CA SER A 321 -1.18 -3.65 -16.64
C SER A 321 -1.44 -3.54 -15.15
N ILE A 322 -2.55 -4.07 -14.67
CA ILE A 322 -2.82 -4.20 -13.23
C ILE A 322 -3.66 -5.44 -12.97
N ALA A 323 -3.46 -6.09 -11.82
CA ALA A 323 -4.29 -7.21 -11.41
C ALA A 323 -5.36 -6.78 -10.42
N LEU A 324 -6.54 -7.38 -10.53
CA LEU A 324 -7.61 -7.33 -9.54
C LEU A 324 -8.04 -8.78 -9.27
N GLY A 325 -7.53 -9.36 -8.19
CA GLY A 325 -7.66 -10.79 -7.90
C GLY A 325 -6.90 -11.65 -8.92
N THR A 326 -7.59 -12.62 -9.50
CA THR A 326 -7.06 -13.56 -10.50
C THR A 326 -7.04 -12.99 -11.93
N GLU A 327 -7.59 -11.79 -12.12
CA GLU A 327 -7.74 -11.16 -13.43
C GLU A 327 -6.69 -10.07 -13.62
N ILE A 328 -5.94 -10.14 -14.72
CA ILE A 328 -4.97 -9.12 -15.12
C ILE A 328 -5.58 -8.29 -16.24
N PHE A 329 -5.81 -7.01 -15.94
CA PHE A 329 -6.33 -6.03 -16.87
C PHE A 329 -5.19 -5.34 -17.59
N HIS A 330 -5.34 -5.20 -18.90
CA HIS A 330 -4.34 -4.62 -19.76
C HIS A 330 -4.98 -3.64 -20.74
N SER A 331 -4.31 -2.52 -21.02
CA SER A 331 -4.76 -1.57 -22.05
C SER A 331 -3.60 -0.96 -22.84
N ASP A 332 -3.89 -0.61 -24.08
CA ASP A 332 -3.03 0.17 -24.95
C ASP A 332 -2.88 1.62 -24.47
N LEU A 333 -1.94 2.35 -25.08
CA LEU A 333 -1.61 3.73 -24.69
C LEU A 333 -2.84 4.65 -24.73
N ASP A 334 -3.60 4.59 -25.82
CA ASP A 334 -4.73 5.47 -26.13
C ASP A 334 -6.08 4.97 -25.57
N PHE A 335 -6.04 3.93 -24.73
CA PHE A 335 -7.23 3.31 -24.11
C PHE A 335 -8.29 2.90 -25.14
N THR A 336 -7.87 2.43 -26.31
CA THR A 336 -8.76 1.97 -27.40
C THR A 336 -9.22 0.55 -27.20
N SER A 337 -8.46 -0.24 -26.44
CA SER A 337 -8.76 -1.63 -26.16
C SER A 337 -8.42 -1.96 -24.70
N VAL A 338 -9.25 -2.81 -24.10
CA VAL A 338 -8.98 -3.40 -22.80
C VAL A 338 -9.09 -4.90 -22.94
N SER A 339 -8.05 -5.61 -22.53
CA SER A 339 -8.01 -7.07 -22.52
C SER A 339 -7.78 -7.56 -21.11
N VAL A 340 -8.41 -8.68 -20.76
CA VAL A 340 -8.31 -9.31 -19.45
C VAL A 340 -7.79 -10.71 -19.61
N TYR A 341 -6.77 -11.03 -18.84
CA TYR A 341 -6.25 -12.38 -18.72
C TYR A 341 -6.66 -12.98 -17.38
N ASP A 342 -7.39 -14.08 -17.43
CA ASP A 342 -7.76 -14.88 -16.27
C ASP A 342 -6.61 -15.86 -15.96
N THR A 343 -5.96 -15.66 -14.81
CA THR A 343 -4.80 -16.45 -14.40
C THR A 343 -5.12 -17.90 -14.06
N ASP A 344 -6.34 -18.17 -13.58
CA ASP A 344 -6.78 -19.51 -13.20
C ASP A 344 -7.23 -20.30 -14.44
N ALA A 345 -8.01 -19.65 -15.31
CA ALA A 345 -8.50 -20.28 -16.54
C ALA A 345 -7.48 -20.25 -17.69
N ASN A 346 -6.37 -19.51 -17.54
CA ASN A 346 -5.31 -19.33 -18.57
C ASN A 346 -5.90 -18.93 -19.93
N ARG A 347 -6.78 -17.93 -19.93
CA ARG A 347 -7.50 -17.46 -21.11
C ARG A 347 -7.64 -15.94 -21.14
N TRP A 348 -7.78 -15.42 -22.34
CA TRP A 348 -8.01 -14.01 -22.60
C TRP A 348 -9.48 -13.72 -22.89
N GLN A 349 -9.93 -12.54 -22.47
CA GLN A 349 -11.21 -11.96 -22.80
C GLN A 349 -11.00 -10.50 -23.19
N LYS A 350 -11.68 -10.03 -24.26
CA LYS A 350 -11.72 -8.60 -24.59
C LYS A 350 -12.85 -7.94 -23.80
N LEU A 351 -12.58 -6.79 -23.23
CA LEU A 351 -13.57 -5.90 -22.62
C LEU A 351 -13.86 -4.73 -23.56
N PRO A 352 -15.08 -4.15 -23.50
CA PRO A 352 -15.34 -2.91 -24.19
C PRO A 352 -14.40 -1.83 -23.64
N ALA A 353 -13.67 -1.17 -24.53
CA ALA A 353 -13.00 0.06 -24.16
C ALA A 353 -14.06 1.13 -23.84
N GLY A 354 -13.81 1.96 -22.84
CA GLY A 354 -14.72 3.05 -22.42
C GLY A 354 -14.94 4.14 -23.48
N LYS A 355 -14.44 3.96 -24.71
CA LYS A 355 -14.50 4.93 -25.80
C LYS A 355 -15.92 5.27 -26.30
N SER A 356 -16.97 4.59 -25.84
CA SER A 356 -18.34 4.96 -26.20
C SER A 356 -18.78 6.34 -25.66
N ALA A 357 -18.01 6.99 -24.77
CA ALA A 357 -18.31 8.33 -24.25
C ALA A 357 -17.33 9.44 -24.71
N LEU A 358 -16.28 9.11 -25.48
CA LEU A 358 -15.20 10.03 -25.85
C LEU A 358 -15.24 10.47 -27.34
N GLU A 359 -16.35 10.23 -28.04
CA GLU A 359 -16.53 10.49 -29.48
C GLU A 359 -16.50 11.97 -29.91
N ALA A 360 -16.16 12.91 -29.04
CA ALA A 360 -16.19 14.33 -29.42
C ALA A 360 -14.92 14.79 -30.18
N GLU A 361 -13.73 14.24 -29.89
CA GLU A 361 -12.49 14.77 -30.48
C GLU A 361 -11.40 13.69 -30.63
N ASP A 362 -10.60 13.78 -31.69
CA ASP A 362 -9.48 12.88 -32.10
C ASP A 362 -8.26 12.97 -31.14
N ARG A 363 -8.52 13.00 -29.84
CA ARG A 363 -7.54 13.23 -28.78
C ARG A 363 -6.79 11.95 -28.45
N LYS A 364 -5.46 12.04 -28.37
CA LYS A 364 -4.57 10.97 -27.91
C LYS A 364 -4.44 10.99 -26.39
N TYR A 365 -4.76 9.87 -25.77
CA TYR A 365 -4.77 9.71 -24.33
C TYR A 365 -3.55 8.91 -23.87
N ARG A 366 -3.19 9.03 -22.60
CA ARG A 366 -2.33 8.06 -21.92
C ARG A 366 -3.09 7.49 -20.73
N ALA A 367 -3.42 6.20 -20.82
CA ALA A 367 -4.06 5.49 -19.73
C ALA A 367 -3.07 5.03 -18.66
N ASN A 368 -3.51 5.04 -17.41
CA ASN A 368 -2.88 4.21 -16.38
C ASN A 368 -3.95 3.55 -15.55
N LEU A 369 -3.88 2.23 -15.48
CA LEU A 369 -4.75 1.44 -14.65
C LEU A 369 -4.23 1.45 -13.21
N PHE A 370 -5.16 1.48 -12.27
CA PHE A 370 -4.89 1.23 -10.86
C PHE A 370 -6.09 0.58 -10.20
N VAL A 371 -5.83 -0.13 -9.11
CA VAL A 371 -6.87 -0.78 -8.30
C VAL A 371 -6.90 -0.10 -6.95
N LEU A 372 -8.02 0.55 -6.65
CA LEU A 372 -8.25 1.27 -5.40
C LEU A 372 -9.55 0.75 -4.81
N GLU A 373 -9.57 0.43 -3.52
CA GLU A 373 -10.73 -0.08 -2.79
C GLU A 373 -11.41 -1.26 -3.51
N ASN A 374 -10.60 -2.18 -4.04
CA ASN A 374 -11.04 -3.36 -4.80
C ASN A 374 -11.85 -3.03 -6.08
N GLN A 375 -11.68 -1.83 -6.63
CA GLN A 375 -12.28 -1.39 -7.88
C GLN A 375 -11.21 -0.98 -8.89
N LEU A 376 -11.42 -1.34 -10.15
CA LEU A 376 -10.53 -0.99 -11.24
C LEU A 376 -10.84 0.43 -11.71
N HIS A 377 -9.81 1.26 -11.76
CA HIS A 377 -9.87 2.62 -12.23
C HIS A 377 -8.86 2.82 -13.36
N VAL A 378 -9.14 3.79 -14.23
CA VAL A 378 -8.18 4.32 -15.19
C VAL A 378 -8.07 5.82 -15.02
N TYR A 379 -6.83 6.30 -14.96
CA TYR A 379 -6.54 7.71 -15.09
C TYR A 379 -6.14 8.00 -16.54
N LEU A 380 -6.84 8.93 -17.19
CA LEU A 380 -6.59 9.38 -18.55
C LEU A 380 -6.07 10.82 -18.52
N ASN A 381 -4.95 11.10 -19.20
CA ASN A 381 -4.58 12.46 -19.59
C ASN A 381 -4.28 12.57 -21.08
N THR A 382 -4.25 13.80 -21.58
CA THR A 382 -3.77 14.12 -22.92
C THR A 382 -2.44 14.88 -22.83
N GLN A 383 -1.83 15.18 -23.99
CA GLN A 383 -0.69 16.13 -24.04
C GLN A 383 -1.13 17.57 -23.78
N GLU A 384 -2.43 17.85 -23.87
CA GLU A 384 -3.00 19.16 -23.54
C GLU A 384 -3.22 19.22 -22.02
N PRO A 385 -2.75 20.28 -21.35
CA PRO A 385 -2.73 20.34 -19.89
C PRO A 385 -4.12 20.29 -19.25
N ASP A 386 -5.18 20.61 -20.00
CA ASP A 386 -6.51 20.92 -19.50
C ASP A 386 -7.48 19.72 -19.49
N TYR A 387 -7.12 18.58 -20.11
CA TYR A 387 -8.02 17.42 -20.15
C TYR A 387 -7.48 16.22 -19.38
N ARG A 388 -8.15 15.90 -18.27
CA ARG A 388 -7.85 14.77 -17.40
C ARG A 388 -9.15 14.17 -16.90
N GLN A 389 -9.20 12.86 -16.83
CA GLN A 389 -10.41 12.13 -16.43
C GLN A 389 -10.03 10.90 -15.63
N VAL A 390 -10.87 10.54 -14.66
CA VAL A 390 -10.82 9.25 -13.99
C VAL A 390 -12.07 8.49 -14.33
N LEU A 391 -11.92 7.27 -14.84
CA LEU A 391 -13.03 6.35 -15.05
C LEU A 391 -12.92 5.19 -14.06
N VAL A 392 -14.05 4.70 -13.59
CA VAL A 392 -14.17 3.47 -12.78
C VAL A 392 -14.90 2.41 -13.59
N PHE A 393 -14.42 1.16 -13.52
CA PHE A 393 -15.06 0.04 -14.20
C PHE A 393 -16.14 -0.59 -13.31
N ASP A 394 -17.38 -0.55 -13.78
CA ASP A 394 -18.50 -1.26 -13.19
C ASP A 394 -18.49 -2.71 -13.69
N ARG A 395 -18.10 -3.64 -12.81
CA ARG A 395 -18.04 -5.07 -13.13
C ARG A 395 -19.41 -5.71 -13.34
N CYS A 396 -20.46 -5.18 -12.72
CA CYS A 396 -21.82 -5.74 -12.82
C CYS A 396 -22.41 -5.47 -14.20
N GLU A 397 -22.15 -4.28 -14.74
CA GLU A 397 -22.65 -3.85 -16.04
C GLU A 397 -21.63 -4.00 -17.17
N GLY A 398 -20.35 -4.18 -16.85
CA GLY A 398 -19.26 -4.29 -17.83
C GLY A 398 -18.95 -2.97 -18.54
N VAL A 399 -19.19 -1.83 -17.87
CA VAL A 399 -19.06 -0.49 -18.45
C VAL A 399 -18.10 0.40 -17.65
N TRP A 400 -17.49 1.36 -18.32
CA TRP A 400 -16.68 2.41 -17.68
C TRP A 400 -17.56 3.61 -17.37
N ARG A 401 -17.42 4.17 -16.17
CA ARG A 401 -18.17 5.35 -15.71
C ARG A 401 -17.22 6.47 -15.32
N GLU A 402 -17.53 7.69 -15.73
CA GLU A 402 -16.78 8.88 -15.34
C GLU A 402 -16.98 9.21 -13.86
N MET A 403 -15.90 9.60 -13.21
CA MET A 403 -15.91 10.13 -11.86
C MET A 403 -15.70 11.64 -11.88
N ASP A 404 -16.59 12.37 -11.23
CA ASP A 404 -16.44 13.81 -11.01
C ASP A 404 -15.39 14.06 -9.91
N VAL A 405 -14.15 14.32 -10.32
CA VAL A 405 -13.00 14.43 -9.41
C VAL A 405 -12.16 15.65 -9.78
N THR A 406 -11.87 16.49 -8.78
CA THR A 406 -10.88 17.56 -8.94
C THR A 406 -9.47 16.98 -8.90
N LEU A 407 -8.76 17.04 -10.03
CA LEU A 407 -7.41 16.50 -10.16
C LEU A 407 -6.37 17.62 -10.01
N PRO A 408 -5.25 17.37 -9.29
CA PRO A 408 -4.20 18.36 -9.14
C PRO A 408 -3.49 18.67 -10.47
N ASP A 409 -3.02 19.91 -10.62
CA ASP A 409 -2.29 20.39 -11.80
C ASP A 409 -1.03 19.57 -12.12
N ASN A 410 -0.80 19.34 -13.42
CA ASN A 410 0.40 18.74 -13.99
C ASN A 410 0.73 17.30 -13.55
N LEU A 411 -0.25 16.39 -13.51
CA LEU A 411 -0.01 14.94 -13.39
C LEU A 411 0.71 14.40 -14.66
N VAL A 412 2.04 14.38 -14.63
CA VAL A 412 2.89 13.79 -15.67
C VAL A 412 3.77 12.71 -15.05
N TRP A 413 3.59 11.46 -15.46
CA TRP A 413 4.23 10.30 -14.81
C TRP A 413 5.24 9.60 -15.70
N ILE A 414 6.07 8.79 -15.04
CA ILE A 414 7.04 7.88 -15.66
C ILE A 414 6.76 6.42 -15.28
N CYS A 415 6.00 6.16 -14.20
CA CYS A 415 5.66 4.82 -13.73
C CYS A 415 4.15 4.70 -13.56
N SER A 416 3.63 3.47 -13.66
CA SER A 416 2.26 3.16 -13.26
C SER A 416 2.01 3.60 -11.81
N PRO A 417 0.84 4.17 -11.51
CA PRO A 417 0.47 4.55 -10.15
C PRO A 417 0.50 3.35 -9.21
N VAL A 418 0.96 3.57 -7.98
CA VAL A 418 0.94 2.55 -6.93
C VAL A 418 -0.09 2.94 -5.88
N VAL A 419 -0.77 1.96 -5.30
CA VAL A 419 -1.81 2.22 -4.31
C VAL A 419 -1.30 1.88 -2.91
N ALA A 420 -1.45 2.82 -1.99
CA ALA A 420 -1.05 2.67 -0.60
C ALA A 420 -2.10 3.28 0.34
N ARG A 421 -2.16 2.76 1.56
CA ARG A 421 -2.84 3.44 2.67
C ARG A 421 -1.87 4.46 3.28
N VAL A 422 -2.20 5.73 3.14
CA VAL A 422 -1.33 6.85 3.46
C VAL A 422 -1.80 7.55 4.71
N TYR A 423 -0.91 7.69 5.70
CA TYR A 423 -1.18 8.52 6.88
C TYR A 423 -1.06 10.02 6.52
N LEU A 424 -2.20 10.62 6.21
CA LEU A 424 -2.27 12.00 5.71
C LEU A 424 -1.62 13.03 6.66
N PRO A 425 -1.81 13.00 8.00
CA PRO A 425 -1.18 13.99 8.87
C PRO A 425 0.35 13.96 8.82
N GLY A 426 0.97 12.78 8.69
CA GLY A 426 2.42 12.62 8.58
C GLY A 426 2.98 13.11 7.25
N VAL A 427 2.25 12.88 6.16
CA VAL A 427 2.62 13.37 4.83
C VAL A 427 2.41 14.88 4.71
N LEU A 428 1.29 15.39 5.22
CA LEU A 428 0.90 16.80 5.12
C LEU A 428 1.72 17.71 6.06
N GLY A 429 2.25 17.20 7.17
CA GLY A 429 3.11 17.97 8.09
C GLY A 429 4.40 18.51 7.45
N ARG A 430 4.83 17.97 6.30
CA ARG A 430 5.94 18.50 5.48
C ARG A 430 5.49 19.12 4.15
N CYS A 431 4.21 19.01 3.80
CA CYS A 431 3.67 19.63 2.59
C CYS A 431 3.34 21.09 2.89
N ALA A 432 4.18 22.02 2.44
CA ALA A 432 3.74 23.40 2.31
C ALA A 432 2.61 23.46 1.27
N ASN A 433 1.38 23.64 1.78
CA ASN A 433 0.13 23.92 1.07
C ASN A 433 -0.59 22.78 0.33
N THR A 434 -1.92 22.84 0.47
CA THR A 434 -3.01 22.20 -0.30
C THR A 434 -3.50 20.82 0.15
N GLN A 435 -4.15 20.78 1.30
CA GLN A 435 -5.41 20.03 1.37
C GLN A 435 -6.48 20.95 0.75
N ARG A 436 -7.05 20.59 -0.40
CA ARG A 436 -8.35 21.11 -0.82
C ARG A 436 -9.31 19.94 -0.78
N THR A 437 -10.14 19.87 0.25
CA THR A 437 -11.42 19.20 0.11
C THR A 437 -12.20 19.99 -0.93
N ALA A 438 -12.79 19.32 -1.92
CA ALA A 438 -13.78 19.96 -2.75
C ALA A 438 -14.98 20.26 -1.84
N ASP A 439 -15.04 21.46 -1.26
CA ASP A 439 -16.22 21.91 -0.55
C ASP A 439 -17.35 21.99 -1.58
N ALA A 440 -18.39 21.18 -1.38
CA ALA A 440 -19.66 21.29 -2.08
C ALA A 440 -20.35 22.58 -1.65
N GLY A 441 -19.88 23.72 -2.15
CA GLY A 441 -20.27 25.01 -1.60
C GLY A 441 -19.73 26.21 -2.34
N ASP A 442 -19.74 26.21 -3.67
CA ASP A 442 -19.79 27.46 -4.45
C ASP A 442 -20.51 27.21 -5.78
N ARG A 443 -21.81 26.93 -5.66
CA ARG A 443 -22.79 27.35 -6.67
C ARG A 443 -23.37 28.67 -6.19
N ALA A 444 -22.83 29.78 -6.70
CA ALA A 444 -23.47 31.09 -6.58
C ALA A 444 -23.43 31.81 -7.94
N VAL A 445 -24.63 31.86 -8.53
CA VAL A 445 -25.17 32.75 -9.59
C VAL A 445 -24.65 32.56 -11.01
#